data_AF-A0A2V8NL49-F1
#
_entry.id   AF-A0A2V8NL49-F1
#
_cell.length_a   1.000
_cell.length_b   1.000
_cell.length_c   1.000
_cell.angle_alpha   90.00
_cell.angle_beta   90.00
_cell.angle_gamma   90.00
#
_symmetry.space_group_name_H-M   'P 1'
#
loop_
_entity.id
_entity.type
_entity.pdbx_description
1 polymer ?
#
loop_
_entity_poly.entity_id
_entity_poly.type
_entity_poly.pdbx_seq_one_letter_code
_entity_poly.pdbx_strand_id
1 'polypeptide(L)' 'MSRLGEGGMGVVFRAHDVRLERDVALKLLPDHFADDPDRLSRFQREAHLLASLNHPNIAQI' A
#
# COMPACT_ATOMS: atom_id res chain seq x y z
N MET A 1 -3.89 11.60 -9.61
CA MET A 1 -3.63 10.17 -9.27
C MET A 1 -4.11 9.31 -10.43
N SER A 2 -3.35 8.29 -10.82
CA SER A 2 -3.77 7.31 -11.84
C SER A 2 -3.76 5.92 -11.22
N ARG A 3 -4.79 5.10 -11.48
CA ARG A 3 -4.85 3.73 -10.98
C ARG A 3 -3.76 2.88 -11.65
N LEU A 4 -3.05 2.09 -10.85
CA LEU A 4 -1.99 1.18 -11.28
C LEU A 4 -2.46 -0.28 -11.28
N GLY A 5 -3.33 -0.65 -10.34
CA GLY A 5 -3.84 -2.02 -10.25
C GLY A 5 -4.84 -2.19 -9.11
N GLU A 6 -5.48 -3.36 -9.06
CA GLU A 6 -6.41 -3.76 -8.01
C GLU A 6 -6.22 -5.24 -7.68
N GLY A 7 -6.39 -5.59 -6.41
CA GLY A 7 -6.41 -6.96 -5.93
C GLY A 7 -7.26 -7.12 -4.68
N GLY A 8 -7.21 -8.30 -4.05
CA GLY A 8 -8.09 -8.63 -2.93
C GLY A 8 -7.97 -7.74 -1.68
N MET A 9 -6.84 -7.02 -1.53
CA MET A 9 -6.56 -6.11 -0.41
C MET A 9 -6.55 -4.63 -0.84
N GLY A 10 -7.25 -4.29 -1.93
CA GLY A 10 -7.51 -2.92 -2.33
C GLY A 10 -6.89 -2.49 -3.66
N VAL A 11 -6.82 -1.17 -3.87
CA VAL A 11 -6.43 -0.55 -5.13
C VAL A 11 -5.11 0.19 -4.95
N VAL A 12 -4.22 0.07 -5.93
CA VAL A 12 -2.93 0.79 -5.95
C VAL A 12 -3.01 1.94 -6.93
N PHE A 13 -2.61 3.13 -6.49
CA PHE A 13 -2.55 4.34 -7.30
C PHE A 13 -1.12 4.87 -7.40
N ARG A 14 -0.80 5.48 -8.53
CA ARG A 14 0.36 6.38 -8.62
C ARG A 14 -0.02 7.71 -7.98
N ALA A 15 0.77 8.12 -7.00
CA ALA A 15 0.70 9.41 -6.35
C ALA A 15 2.07 10.08 -6.39
N HIS A 16 2.08 11.39 -6.18
CA HIS A 16 3.31 12.17 -6.05
C HIS A 16 3.44 12.61 -4.60
N ASP A 17 4.51 12.19 -3.92
CA ASP A 17 4.84 12.65 -2.57
C ASP A 17 5.45 14.05 -2.66
N VAL A 18 4.65 15.07 -2.30
CA VAL A 18 5.05 16.48 -2.38
C VAL A 18 6.17 16.87 -1.42
N ARG A 19 6.44 16.07 -0.38
CA ARG A 19 7.48 16.36 0.62
C ARG A 19 8.82 15.80 0.20
N LEU A 20 8.81 14.65 -0.45
CA LEU A 20 10.02 13.95 -0.93
C LEU A 20 10.25 14.12 -2.44
N GLU A 21 9.36 14.85 -3.12
CA GLU A 21 9.38 15.15 -4.56
C GLU A 21 9.57 13.90 -5.44
N ARG A 22 8.86 12.82 -5.11
CA ARG A 22 8.96 11.53 -5.82
C ARG A 22 7.61 10.88 -6.07
N ASP A 23 7.53 10.13 -7.16
CA ASP A 23 6.37 9.28 -7.43
C ASP A 23 6.38 8.04 -6.54
N VAL A 24 5.22 7.71 -6.00
CA VAL A 24 5.00 6.58 -5.09
C VAL A 24 3.79 5.75 -5.51
N ALA A 25 3.78 4.48 -5.10
CA ALA A 25 2.61 3.62 -5.18
C ALA A 25 1.85 3.66 -3.86
N LEU A 26 0.61 4.16 -3.88
CA LEU A 26 -0.27 4.26 -2.71
C LEU A 26 -1.30 3.14 -2.76
N LYS A 27 -1.24 2.19 -1.81
CA LYS A 27 -2.24 1.13 -1.64
C LYS A 27 -3.34 1.60 -0.70
N LEU A 28 -4.57 1.66 -1.20
CA LEU A 28 -5.75 2.08 -0.44
C LEU A 28 -6.67 0.90 -0.16
N LEU A 29 -7.11 0.77 1.09
CA LEU A 29 -8.21 -0.12 1.46
C LEU A 29 -9.54 0.54 1.09
N PRO A 30 -10.44 -0.17 0.40
CA PRO A 30 -11.82 0.27 0.21
C PRO A 30 -12.52 0.49 1.55
N ASP A 31 -13.41 1.47 1.62
CA ASP A 31 -14.12 1.84 2.87
C ASP A 31 -14.88 0.67 3.50
N HIS A 32 -15.49 -0.20 2.68
CA HIS A 32 -16.20 -1.39 3.15
C HIS A 32 -15.29 -2.47 3.78
N PHE A 33 -13.96 -2.33 3.68
CA PHE A 33 -13.00 -3.16 4.39
C PHE A 33 -12.47 -2.50 5.66
N ALA A 34 -12.72 -1.21 5.87
CA ALA A 34 -12.30 -0.51 7.09
C ALA A 34 -13.03 -1.05 8.34
N ASP A 35 -14.27 -1.52 8.15
CA ASP A 35 -15.10 -2.11 9.22
C ASP A 35 -14.83 -3.61 9.45
N ASP A 36 -13.94 -4.23 8.67
CA ASP A 36 -13.53 -5.64 8.80
C ASP A 36 -12.17 -5.71 9.51
N PRO A 37 -12.13 -6.06 10.81
CA PRO A 37 -10.90 -6.07 11.59
C PRO A 37 -9.83 -7.02 11.05
N ASP A 38 -10.24 -8.13 10.41
CA ASP A 38 -9.30 -9.10 9.84
C ASP A 38 -8.60 -8.51 8.62
N ARG A 39 -9.32 -7.75 7.79
CA ARG A 39 -8.73 -7.04 6.64
C ARG A 39 -7.78 -5.94 7.08
N LEU A 40 -8.16 -5.18 8.10
CA LEU A 40 -7.28 -4.16 8.67
C LEU A 40 -6.00 -4.78 9.23
N SER A 41 -6.13 -5.88 9.98
CA SER A 41 -4.99 -6.62 10.53
C SER A 41 -4.06 -7.15 9.43
N ARG A 42 -4.63 -7.73 8.36
CA ARG A 42 -3.85 -8.19 7.20
C ARG A 42 -3.09 -7.03 6.53
N PHE A 43 -3.73 -5.88 6.35
CA PHE A 43 -3.10 -4.72 5.76
C PHE A 43 -1.92 -4.20 6.60
N GLN A 44 -2.11 -4.08 7.92
CA GLN A 44 -1.05 -3.68 8.84
C GLN A 44 0.10 -4.68 8.85
N ARG A 45 -0.20 -5.98 8.83
CA ARG A 45 0.80 -7.05 8.77
C ARG A 45 1.63 -6.98 7.49
N GLU A 46 1.01 -6.76 6.33
CA GLU A 46 1.73 -6.58 5.06
C GLU A 46 2.69 -5.39 5.13
N ALA A 47 2.23 -4.25 5.64
CA ALA A 47 3.06 -3.06 5.79
C ALA A 47 4.27 -3.31 6.71
N HIS A 48 4.05 -3.95 7.86
CA HIS A 48 5.12 -4.25 8.80
C HIS A 48 6.16 -5.23 8.23
N LEU A 49 5.70 -6.29 7.56
CA LEU A 49 6.59 -7.27 6.93
C LEU A 49 7.43 -6.64 5.84
N LEU A 50 6.82 -5.86 4.94
CA LEU A 50 7.56 -5.20 3.86
C LEU A 50 8.53 -4.13 4.38
N ALA A 51 8.17 -3.38 5.43
CA ALA A 51 9.07 -2.42 6.07
C ALA A 51 10.30 -3.09 6.73
N SER A 52 10.18 -4.36 7.13
CA SER A 52 11.30 -5.12 7.70
C SER A 52 12.29 -5.64 6.64
N LEU A 53 11.94 -5.56 5.36
CA LEU A 53 12.76 -6.06 4.25
C LEU A 53 13.52 -4.91 3.58
N ASN A 54 14.82 -5.09 3.38
CA ASN A 54 15.68 -4.16 2.64
C ASN A 54 16.53 -4.94 1.64
N HIS A 55 16.06 -5.03 0.39
CA HIS A 55 16.72 -5.79 -0.67
C HIS A 55 16.41 -5.17 -2.04
N PRO A 56 17.39 -5.06 -2.97
CA PRO A 56 17.20 -4.37 -4.25
C PRO A 56 16.10 -4.94 -5.14
N ASN A 57 15.75 -6.22 -4.96
CA ASN A 57 14.69 -6.90 -5.72
C ASN A 57 13.33 -6.95 -4.99
N ILE A 58 13.18 -6.22 -3.89
CA ILE A 58 11.94 -6.13 -3.12
C ILE A 58 11.52 -4.66 -3.06
N ALA A 59 10.25 -4.39 -3.34
CA ALA A 59 9.71 -3.05 -3.22
C ALA A 59 9.83 -2.55 -1.78
N GLN A 60 10.45 -1.39 -1.59
CA GLN A 60 10.65 -0.78 -0.29
C GLN A 60 9.46 0.12 0.06
N ILE A 61 9.06 0.09 1.33
CA ILE A 61 8.05 0.98 1.92
C ILE A 61 8.75 2.13 2.63
#